data_AF-A0A9D2X4K3-F1
#
_entry.id   AF-A0A9D2X4K3-F1
#
_cell.length_a   1.000
_cell.length_b   1.000
_cell.length_c   1.000
_cell.angle_alpha   90.00
_cell.angle_beta   90.00
_cell.angle_gamma   90.00
#
_symmetry.space_group_name_H-M   'P 1'
#
loop_
_entity.id
_entity.type
_entity.pdbx_description
1 polymer ?
#
loop_
_entity_poly.entity_id
_entity_poly.type
_entity_poly.pdbx_seq_one_letter_code
_entity_poly.pdbx_strand_id
1 'polypeptide(L)' 'ASITNDAPSTFPVGDTIVTWTATDTSGNSVSAQQTVSVIDTVPPIVSTPKLIKIEATSELDNQVELSPI' A
#
# COMPACT_ATOMS: atom_id res chain seq x y z
N ALA A 1 17.11 -33.18 -1.87
CA ALA A 1 17.47 -31.77 -2.13
C ALA A 1 16.22 -30.91 -2.00
N SER A 2 16.35 -29.69 -1.50
CA SER A 2 15.24 -28.74 -1.30
C SER A 2 15.70 -27.31 -1.56
N ILE A 3 14.74 -26.44 -1.91
CA ILE A 3 14.93 -24.99 -2.00
C ILE A 3 13.85 -24.35 -1.15
N THR A 4 14.23 -23.47 -0.23
CA THR A 4 13.32 -22.72 0.65
C THR A 4 13.67 -21.25 0.65
N ASN A 5 12.70 -20.40 1.00
CA ASN A 5 12.93 -18.99 1.27
C ASN A 5 12.09 -18.50 2.45
N ASP A 6 12.47 -17.36 3.01
CA ASP A 6 11.81 -16.70 4.14
C ASP A 6 10.88 -15.55 3.71
N ALA A 7 10.44 -15.51 2.45
CA ALA A 7 9.61 -14.43 1.94
C ALA A 7 8.27 -14.33 2.68
N PRO A 8 7.78 -13.11 2.97
CA PRO A 8 6.44 -12.94 3.51
C PRO A 8 5.36 -13.25 2.46
N SER A 9 4.13 -13.52 2.90
CA SER A 9 2.99 -13.70 2.00
C SER A 9 2.59 -12.40 1.27
N THR A 10 2.96 -11.25 1.83
CA THR A 10 2.70 -9.91 1.31
C THR A 10 3.89 -9.01 1.59
N PHE A 11 4.36 -8.28 0.58
CA PHE A 11 5.48 -7.36 0.71
C PHE A 11 5.00 -5.96 1.08
N PRO A 12 5.52 -5.34 2.16
CA PRO A 12 5.24 -3.94 2.45
C PRO A 12 5.94 -3.03 1.42
N VAL A 13 5.48 -1.78 1.33
CA VAL A 13 6.19 -0.74 0.57
C VAL A 13 7.60 -0.56 1.16
N GLY A 14 8.61 -0.47 0.30
CA GLY A 14 10.02 -0.44 0.65
C GLY A 14 10.78 -1.68 0.17
N ASP A 15 11.99 -1.84 0.69
CA ASP A 15 12.85 -2.99 0.37
C ASP A 15 12.62 -4.13 1.37
N THR A 16 12.49 -5.35 0.85
CA THR A 16 12.46 -6.60 1.60
C THR A 16 13.59 -7.50 1.13
N ILE A 17 14.43 -7.98 2.05
CA ILE A 17 15.48 -8.95 1.76
C ILE A 17 14.89 -10.35 1.95
N VAL A 18 14.98 -11.17 0.90
CA VAL A 18 14.59 -12.58 0.92
C VAL A 18 15.86 -13.44 0.92
N THR A 19 15.96 -14.35 1.87
CA THR A 19 17.03 -15.34 1.98
C THR A 19 16.57 -16.66 1.37
N TRP A 20 17.27 -17.11 0.33
CA TRP A 20 17.11 -18.42 -0.27
C TRP A 20 18.08 -19.40 0.36
N THR A 21 17.64 -20.63 0.62
CA THR A 21 18.49 -21.72 1.08
C THR A 21 18.27 -22.94 0.19
N ALA A 22 19.36 -23.42 -0.42
CA ALA A 22 19.38 -24.66 -1.18
C ALA A 22 20.11 -25.73 -0.37
N THR A 23 19.54 -26.95 -0.30
CA THR A 23 20.15 -28.11 0.36
C THR A 23 20.20 -29.29 -0.62
N ASP A 24 21.36 -29.93 -0.79
CA ASP A 24 21.51 -31.10 -1.66
C ASP A 24 21.00 -32.41 -1.00
N THR A 25 21.12 -33.56 -1.66
CA THR A 25 20.72 -34.86 -1.08
C THR A 25 21.68 -35.40 -0.02
N SER A 26 22.90 -34.86 0.02
CA SER A 26 23.95 -35.24 0.97
C SER A 26 23.92 -34.37 2.24
N GLY A 27 23.04 -33.35 2.28
CA GLY A 27 22.85 -32.45 3.41
C GLY A 27 23.71 -31.18 3.37
N ASN A 28 24.41 -30.90 2.26
CA ASN A 28 25.13 -29.63 2.13
C ASN A 28 24.14 -28.50 1.82
N SER A 29 24.28 -27.37 2.52
CA SER A 29 23.42 -26.20 2.32
C SER A 29 24.21 -24.93 1.96
N VAL A 30 23.61 -24.09 1.12
CA VAL A 30 24.11 -22.75 0.77
C VAL A 30 22.95 -21.75 0.77
N SER A 31 23.23 -20.50 1.15
CA SER A 31 22.23 -19.42 1.15
C SER A 31 22.64 -18.24 0.27
N ALA A 32 21.64 -17.57 -0.30
CA ALA A 32 21.79 -16.37 -1.12
C ALA A 32 20.70 -15.35 -0.80
N GLN A 33 21.00 -14.06 -0.93
CA GLN A 33 20.04 -12.97 -0.67
C GLN A 33 19.52 -12.36 -1.97
N GLN A 34 18.25 -11.96 -1.94
CA GLN A 34 17.55 -11.23 -3.00
C GLN A 34 16.89 -9.99 -2.38
N THR A 35 17.08 -8.82 -2.98
CA THR A 35 16.33 -7.61 -2.60
C THR A 35 15.09 -7.46 -3.47
N VAL A 36 13.93 -7.32 -2.84
CA VAL A 36 12.64 -7.03 -3.47
C VAL A 36 12.21 -5.61 -3.10
N SER A 37 12.06 -4.73 -4.08
CA SER A 37 11.68 -3.33 -3.87
C SER A 37 10.23 -3.10 -4.29
N VAL A 38 9.37 -2.72 -3.34
CA VAL A 38 7.99 -2.31 -3.59
C VAL A 38 7.89 -0.79 -3.50
N ILE A 39 7.46 -0.15 -4.58
CA ILE A 39 7.40 1.32 -4.70
C ILE A 39 5.95 1.75 -4.87
N ASP A 40 5.51 2.70 -4.04
CA ASP A 40 4.23 3.37 -4.24
C ASP A 40 4.36 4.39 -5.38
N THR A 41 3.58 4.20 -6.44
CA THR A 41 3.55 5.06 -7.63
C THR A 41 2.22 5.77 -7.82
N VAL A 42 1.26 5.57 -6.91
CA VAL A 42 -0.09 6.11 -7.04
C VAL A 42 -0.19 7.38 -6.20
N PRO A 43 -0.27 8.58 -6.80
CA PRO A 43 -0.50 9.79 -6.04
C PRO A 43 -1.91 9.79 -5.44
N PRO A 44 -2.10 10.45 -4.29
CA PRO A 44 -3.44 10.64 -3.75
C PRO A 44 -4.30 11.49 -4.69
N ILE A 45 -5.57 11.14 -4.82
CA ILE A 45 -6.54 11.91 -5.60
C ILE A 45 -7.34 12.78 -4.64
N VAL A 46 -7.33 14.09 -4.86
CA VAL A 46 -8.21 15.03 -4.18
C VAL A 46 -9.38 15.34 -5.09
N SER A 47 -10.59 14.93 -4.71
CA SER A 47 -11.81 15.39 -5.35
C SER A 47 -12.34 16.62 -4.64
N THR A 48 -12.59 17.70 -5.38
CA THR A 48 -13.29 18.85 -4.84
C THR A 48 -14.76 18.50 -4.55
N PRO A 49 -15.34 18.92 -3.42
CA PRO A 49 -16.77 18.79 -3.19
C PRO A 49 -17.54 19.47 -4.33
N LYS A 50 -18.72 18.95 -4.62
CA LYS A 50 -19.63 19.64 -5.54
C LYS A 50 -19.97 21.03 -4.99
N LEU A 51 -20.10 21.99 -5.89
CA LEU A 51 -20.57 23.33 -5.53
C LEU A 51 -21.94 23.22 -4.86
N ILE A 52 -22.06 23.80 -3.67
CA ILE A 52 -23.35 23.90 -2.99
C ILE A 52 -23.94 25.27 -3.33
N LYS A 53 -25.10 25.24 -3.97
CA LYS A 53 -25.95 26.41 -4.21
C LYS A 53 -27.27 26.15 -3.51
N ILE A 54 -27.60 27.00 -2.54
CA ILE A 54 -28.90 27.00 -1.88
C ILE A 54 -29.51 28.39 -2.02
N GLU A 55 -30.83 28.45 -2.15
CA GLU A 55 -31.56 29.71 -2.09
C GLU A 55 -31.59 30.22 -0.66
N ALA A 56 -31.55 31.54 -0.49
CA ALA A 56 -31.67 32.15 0.82
C ALA A 56 -33.08 31.91 1.37
N THR A 57 -33.16 31.40 2.60
CA THR A 57 -34.41 31.21 3.34
C THR A 57 -34.78 32.44 4.17
N SER A 58 -33.79 33.27 4.52
CA SER A 58 -33.96 34.49 5.32
C SER A 58 -32.80 35.46 5.11
N GLU A 59 -32.99 36.72 5.50
CA GLU A 59 -31.91 37.72 5.54
C GLU A 59 -30.83 37.38 6.59
N LEU A 60 -31.20 36.63 7.63
CA LEU A 60 -30.33 36.36 8.79
C LEU A 60 -30.03 34.88 9.02
N ASP A 61 -30.78 33.96 8.41
CA ASP A 61 -30.67 32.52 8.68
C ASP A 61 -30.70 31.72 7.38
N ASN A 62 -29.50 31.40 6.88
CA ASN A 62 -29.26 30.55 5.72
C ASN A 62 -28.28 29.44 6.17
N GLN A 63 -28.75 28.19 6.19
CA GLN A 63 -27.97 27.05 6.68
C GLN A 63 -27.55 26.15 5.52
N VAL A 64 -26.28 25.74 5.51
CA VAL A 64 -25.71 24.82 4.52
C VAL A 64 -25.19 23.57 5.24
N GLU A 65 -25.69 22.40 4.86
CA GLU A 65 -25.13 21.14 5.32
C GLU A 65 -23.98 20.69 4.42
N LEU A 66 -22.78 20.60 4.99
CA LEU A 66 -21.63 20.00 4.33
C LEU A 66 -21.63 18.50 4.60
N SER A 67 -21.87 17.70 3.57
CA SER A 67 -21.57 16.26 3.66
C SER A 67 -20.05 16.08 3.70
N PRO A 68 -19.50 15.26 4.62
CA PRO A 68 -18.08 14.90 4.55
C PRO A 68 -17.81 14.18 3.23
N ILE A 69 -16.71 14.54 2.57
CA ILE A 69 -16.14 13.81 1.43
C ILE A 69 -15.76 12.41 1.89
#